data_AF-A0A6S7J2T0-F1
#
_entry.id   AF-A0A6S7J2T0-F1
#
_cell.length_a   1.000
_cell.length_b   1.000
_cell.length_c   1.000
_cell.angle_alpha   90.00
_cell.angle_beta   90.00
_cell.angle_gamma   90.00
#
_symmetry.space_group_name_H-M   'P 1'
#
loop_
_entity.id
_entity.type
_entity.pdbx_description
1 polymer ?
#
loop_
_entity_poly.entity_id
_entity_poly.type
_entity_poly.pdbx_seq_one_letter_code
_entity_poly.pdbx_strand_id
1 'polypeptide(L)'
;MPTQDEILVLLEEVARTNRTLNNENRLLRVELTRRDVENKAVLKKLEEKIDSVTSSSENGSPPARKSVRRRRTKTLRVPAQCRRTTKKVYQALGQNEEFGGFDMGESINSIHNKMIMDTVVKEVNKQYSGQDWCQLTIETVLKRYFLSLCEKNKQIVENKYEDHKKKCRMTGRKRD
;
A
#
# COMPACT_ATOMS: atom_id res chain seq x y z
N MET A 1 -18.17 55.92 -20.43
CA MET A 1 -18.03 56.13 -18.97
C MET A 1 -19.27 55.54 -18.34
N PRO A 2 -19.13 54.60 -17.40
CA PRO A 2 -20.28 54.03 -16.74
C PRO A 2 -21.09 55.14 -16.06
N THR A 3 -22.41 55.03 -16.11
CA THR A 3 -23.29 55.99 -15.46
C THR A 3 -23.20 55.84 -13.94
N GLN A 4 -23.56 56.89 -13.21
CA GLN A 4 -23.53 56.88 -11.75
C GLN A 4 -24.40 55.74 -11.16
N ASP A 5 -25.49 55.40 -11.84
CA ASP A 5 -26.39 54.31 -11.47
C ASP A 5 -25.75 52.92 -11.70
N GLU A 6 -25.00 52.73 -12.79
CA GLU A 6 -24.25 51.49 -13.05
C GLU A 6 -23.17 51.25 -12.00
N ILE A 7 -22.50 52.31 -11.54
CA ILE A 7 -21.50 52.24 -10.46
C ILE A 7 -22.17 51.84 -9.14
N LEU A 8 -23.34 52.37 -8.84
CA LEU A 8 -24.11 52.04 -7.63
C LEU A 8 -24.55 50.57 -7.60
N VAL A 9 -25.06 50.05 -8.72
CA VAL A 9 -25.46 48.64 -8.84
C VAL A 9 -24.26 47.71 -8.63
N LEU A 10 -23.12 48.01 -9.25
CA LEU A 10 -21.89 47.22 -9.09
C LEU A 10 -21.38 47.24 -7.64
N LEU A 11 -21.43 48.39 -6.97
CA LEU A 11 -21.03 48.50 -5.56
C LEU A 11 -21.94 47.69 -4.64
N GLU A 12 -23.26 47.68 -4.88
CA GLU A 12 -24.18 46.84 -4.13
C GLU A 12 -23.92 45.34 -4.34
N GLU A 13 -23.62 44.93 -5.56
CA GLU A 13 -23.33 43.53 -5.88
C GLU A 13 -22.01 43.07 -5.25
N VAL A 14 -20.98 43.92 -5.29
CA VAL A 14 -19.72 43.70 -4.58
C VAL A 14 -19.92 43.65 -3.06
N ALA A 15 -20.80 44.49 -2.50
CA ALA A 15 -21.11 44.47 -1.08
C ALA A 15 -21.85 43.19 -0.67
N ARG A 16 -22.80 42.71 -1.49
CA ARG A 16 -23.52 41.46 -1.27
C ARG A 16 -22.58 40.25 -1.32
N THR A 17 -21.75 40.14 -2.36
CA THR A 17 -20.80 39.04 -2.53
C THR A 17 -19.76 39.01 -1.41
N ASN A 18 -19.23 40.16 -1.00
CA ASN A 18 -18.31 40.24 0.16
C ASN A 18 -18.96 39.77 1.46
N ARG A 19 -20.24 40.09 1.71
CA ARG A 19 -20.95 39.60 2.91
C ARG A 19 -21.07 38.07 2.89
N THR A 20 -21.42 37.49 1.74
CA THR A 20 -21.51 36.04 1.57
C THR A 20 -20.16 35.37 1.79
N LEU A 21 -19.10 35.85 1.13
CA LEU A 21 -17.73 35.32 1.27
C LEU A 21 -17.21 35.42 2.69
N ASN A 22 -17.50 36.51 3.40
CA ASN A 22 -17.10 36.67 4.80
C ASN A 22 -17.82 35.68 5.71
N ASN A 23 -19.11 35.41 5.45
CA ASN A 23 -19.86 34.42 6.23
C ASN A 23 -19.35 32.99 5.96
N GLU A 24 -19.08 32.64 4.69
CA GLU A 24 -18.50 31.35 4.32
C GLU A 24 -17.10 31.16 4.94
N ASN A 25 -16.23 32.17 4.86
CA ASN A 25 -14.93 32.13 5.52
C ASN A 25 -15.04 31.90 7.03
N ARG A 26 -16.01 32.53 7.68
CA ARG A 26 -16.27 32.34 9.10
C ARG A 26 -16.67 30.89 9.40
N LEU A 27 -17.58 30.33 8.61
CA LEU A 27 -18.03 28.93 8.77
C LEU A 27 -16.88 27.94 8.54
N LEU A 28 -16.06 28.16 7.51
CA LEU A 28 -14.90 27.32 7.22
C LEU A 28 -13.88 27.33 8.36
N ARG A 29 -13.65 28.48 8.99
CA ARG A 29 -12.76 28.60 10.15
C ARG A 29 -13.30 27.85 11.36
N VAL A 30 -14.60 27.92 11.63
CA VAL A 30 -15.25 27.16 12.72
C VAL A 30 -15.17 25.65 12.47
N GLU A 31 -15.37 25.23 11.23
CA GLU A 31 -15.32 23.82 10.87
C GLU A 31 -13.87 23.27 10.93
N LEU A 32 -12.88 24.07 10.54
CA LEU A 32 -11.46 23.73 10.71
C LEU A 32 -11.09 23.54 12.18
N THR A 33 -11.48 24.47 13.05
CA THR A 33 -11.18 24.35 14.48
C THR A 33 -11.87 23.15 15.11
N ARG A 34 -13.11 22.83 14.70
CA ARG A 34 -13.81 21.61 15.11
C ARG A 34 -13.02 20.35 14.73
N ARG A 35 -12.56 20.25 13.48
CA ARG A 35 -11.76 19.12 12.99
C ARG A 35 -10.43 19.00 13.70
N ASP A 36 -9.75 20.11 13.97
CA ASP A 36 -8.48 20.10 14.69
C ASP A 36 -8.64 19.60 16.13
N VAL A 37 -9.73 19.98 16.81
CA VAL A 37 -10.06 19.46 18.15
C VAL A 37 -10.35 17.96 18.11
N GLU A 38 -11.13 17.49 17.14
CA GLU A 38 -11.43 16.07 16.96
C GLU A 38 -10.16 15.25 16.67
N ASN A 39 -9.33 15.72 15.74
CA ASN A 39 -8.06 15.08 15.39
C ASN A 39 -7.12 15.03 16.59
N LYS A 40 -7.00 16.11 17.35
CA LYS A 40 -6.18 16.15 18.57
C LYS A 40 -6.68 15.15 19.62
N ALA A 41 -7.99 15.00 19.78
CA ALA A 41 -8.57 14.01 20.69
C ALA A 41 -8.31 12.57 20.23
N VAL A 42 -8.40 12.29 18.92
CA VAL A 42 -8.07 10.97 18.36
C VAL A 42 -6.59 10.65 18.54
N LEU A 43 -5.70 11.60 18.24
CA LEU A 43 -4.25 11.43 18.41
C LEU A 43 -3.90 11.14 19.87
N LYS A 44 -4.49 11.87 20.82
CA LYS A 44 -4.28 11.61 22.26
C LYS A 44 -4.73 10.20 22.66
N LYS A 45 -5.89 9.73 22.18
CA LYS A 45 -6.35 8.36 22.44
C LYS A 45 -5.44 7.29 21.83
N LEU A 46 -4.80 7.57 20.69
CA LEU A 46 -3.83 6.67 20.09
C LEU A 46 -2.53 6.63 20.88
N GLU A 47 -2.06 7.79 21.34
CA GLU A 47 -0.89 7.91 22.22
C GLU A 47 -1.11 7.14 23.53
N GLU A 48 -2.24 7.34 24.21
CA GLU A 48 -2.60 6.59 25.43
C GLU A 48 -2.66 5.06 25.19
N LYS A 49 -3.14 4.63 24.02
CA LYS A 49 -3.14 3.20 23.64
C LYS A 49 -1.74 2.67 23.38
N ILE A 50 -0.87 3.45 22.77
CA ILE A 50 0.53 3.08 22.55
C ILE A 50 1.22 2.95 23.90
N ASP A 51 1.04 3.95 24.78
CA ASP A 51 1.64 3.97 26.12
C ASP A 51 1.15 2.82 26.99
N SER A 52 -0.14 2.46 26.92
CA SER A 52 -0.67 1.27 27.62
C SER A 52 -0.02 -0.04 27.14
N VAL A 53 0.30 -0.14 25.84
CA VAL A 53 0.95 -1.32 25.25
C VAL A 53 2.45 -1.35 25.60
N THR A 54 3.11 -0.20 25.69
CA THR A 54 4.56 -0.11 25.99
C THR A 54 4.86 -0.21 27.50
N SER A 55 4.07 0.43 28.36
CA SER A 55 4.23 0.40 29.83
C SER A 55 3.97 -0.99 30.44
N SER A 56 3.20 -1.84 29.77
CA SER A 56 3.02 -3.25 30.16
C SER A 56 4.30 -4.10 29.97
N SER A 57 5.38 -3.52 29.44
CA SER A 57 6.64 -4.22 29.11
C SER A 57 7.82 -3.83 30.01
N GLU A 58 7.66 -2.96 31.02
CA GLU A 58 8.77 -2.33 31.75
C GLU A 58 9.11 -2.92 33.13
N ASN A 59 8.75 -4.17 33.42
CA ASN A 59 9.27 -4.86 34.62
C ASN A 59 10.02 -6.15 34.27
N GLY A 60 11.35 -6.02 34.11
CA GLY A 60 12.29 -7.12 34.36
C GLY A 60 13.22 -7.52 33.21
N SER A 61 14.50 -7.16 33.37
CA SER A 61 15.71 -7.70 32.71
C SER A 61 16.02 -7.25 31.26
N PRO A 62 17.32 -7.05 30.93
CA PRO A 62 17.73 -6.71 29.57
C PRO A 62 17.32 -7.86 28.65
N PRO A 63 16.63 -7.59 27.52
CA PRO A 63 16.15 -8.68 26.68
C PRO A 63 17.37 -9.30 26.00
N ALA A 64 17.81 -10.46 26.52
CA ALA A 64 18.34 -11.50 25.66
C ALA A 64 17.43 -11.54 24.43
N ARG A 65 17.99 -11.35 23.22
CA ARG A 65 17.28 -11.27 21.94
C ARG A 65 16.47 -12.54 21.69
N LYS A 66 15.41 -12.76 22.45
CA LYS A 66 14.41 -13.78 22.23
C LYS A 66 13.63 -13.24 21.06
N SER A 67 13.92 -13.77 19.87
CA SER A 67 13.14 -13.52 18.68
C SER A 67 11.67 -13.67 19.10
N VAL A 68 10.93 -12.56 19.15
CA VAL A 68 9.49 -12.59 19.36
C VAL A 68 8.99 -13.49 18.24
N ARG A 69 8.59 -14.71 18.59
CA ARG A 69 8.10 -15.69 17.64
C ARG A 69 6.77 -15.11 17.20
N ARG A 70 6.81 -14.22 16.18
CA ARG A 70 5.64 -13.57 15.59
C ARG A 70 4.59 -14.65 15.48
N ARG A 71 3.47 -14.49 16.20
CA ARG A 71 2.31 -15.38 16.06
C ARG A 71 2.11 -15.53 14.56
N ARG A 72 2.38 -16.72 14.02
CA ARG A 72 2.22 -16.98 12.59
C ARG A 72 0.74 -16.76 12.33
N THR A 73 0.38 -15.58 11.84
CA THR A 73 -0.91 -15.33 11.20
C THR A 73 -1.14 -16.52 10.28
N LYS A 74 -2.28 -17.21 10.38
CA LYS A 74 -2.57 -18.42 9.59
C LYS A 74 -2.34 -18.09 8.12
N THR A 75 -1.15 -18.39 7.62
CA THR A 75 -0.78 -18.07 6.24
C THR A 75 -1.55 -19.03 5.38
N LEU A 76 -2.38 -18.51 4.49
CA LEU A 76 -3.07 -19.33 3.49
C LEU A 76 -2.03 -20.23 2.81
N ARG A 77 -2.24 -21.54 2.95
CA ARG A 77 -1.32 -22.56 2.45
C ARG A 77 -1.55 -22.71 0.96
N VAL A 78 -0.79 -21.95 0.18
CA VAL A 78 -0.88 -22.04 -1.29
C VAL A 78 -0.16 -23.30 -1.78
N PRO A 79 -0.82 -24.17 -2.57
CA PRO A 79 -0.18 -25.34 -3.19
C PRO A 79 1.08 -24.96 -3.99
N ALA A 80 2.09 -25.83 -3.95
CA ALA A 80 3.36 -25.56 -4.66
C ALA A 80 3.16 -25.44 -6.17
N GLN A 81 2.24 -26.22 -6.74
CA GLN A 81 1.87 -26.15 -8.15
C GLN A 81 1.28 -24.79 -8.51
N CYS A 82 0.28 -24.31 -7.76
CA CYS A 82 -0.29 -22.97 -7.93
C CYS A 82 0.79 -21.89 -7.94
N ARG A 83 1.75 -21.95 -7.00
CA ARG A 83 2.87 -20.99 -6.94
C ARG A 83 3.73 -21.01 -8.20
N ARG A 84 4.11 -22.20 -8.68
CA ARG A 84 4.98 -22.36 -9.86
C ARG A 84 4.25 -21.91 -11.12
N THR A 85 3.01 -22.35 -11.28
CA THR A 85 2.17 -22.05 -12.43
C THR A 85 1.88 -20.55 -12.55
N THR A 86 1.43 -19.92 -11.46
CA THR A 86 1.13 -18.48 -11.46
C THR A 86 2.36 -17.65 -11.84
N LYS A 87 3.55 -18.01 -11.31
CA LYS A 87 4.80 -17.34 -11.69
C LYS A 87 5.17 -17.56 -13.15
N LYS A 88 4.97 -18.78 -13.68
CA LYS A 88 5.23 -19.10 -15.07
C LYS A 88 4.35 -18.28 -16.00
N VAL A 89 3.05 -18.17 -15.69
CA VAL A 89 2.11 -17.35 -16.47
C VAL A 89 2.51 -15.87 -16.43
N TYR A 90 2.82 -15.33 -15.25
CA TYR A 90 3.32 -13.94 -15.15
C TYR A 90 4.56 -13.72 -16.02
N GLN A 91 5.53 -14.64 -15.98
CA GLN A 91 6.77 -14.52 -16.76
C GLN A 91 6.51 -14.63 -18.26
N ALA A 92 5.60 -15.51 -18.68
CA ALA A 92 5.20 -15.63 -20.08
C ALA A 92 4.51 -14.36 -20.57
N LEU A 93 3.61 -13.78 -19.77
CA LEU A 93 3.01 -12.48 -20.08
C LEU A 93 4.07 -11.39 -20.21
N GLY A 94 5.10 -11.39 -19.35
CA GLY A 94 6.25 -10.47 -19.44
C GLY A 94 7.14 -10.62 -20.67
N GLN A 95 6.90 -11.59 -21.55
CA GLN A 95 7.54 -11.66 -22.87
C GLN A 95 6.76 -10.87 -23.93
N ASN A 96 5.49 -10.51 -23.66
CA ASN A 96 4.69 -9.67 -24.55
C ASN A 96 4.99 -8.20 -24.25
N GLU A 97 5.30 -7.41 -25.30
CA GLU A 97 5.64 -5.99 -25.16
C GLU A 97 4.52 -5.14 -24.53
N GLU A 98 3.26 -5.56 -24.69
CA GLU A 98 2.10 -4.89 -24.11
C GLU A 98 1.97 -5.11 -22.58
N PHE A 99 2.61 -6.14 -22.03
CA PHE A 99 2.52 -6.42 -20.60
C PHE A 99 3.64 -5.70 -19.84
N GLY A 100 3.35 -4.48 -19.37
CA GLY A 100 4.29 -3.68 -18.58
C GLY A 100 4.67 -4.28 -17.22
N GLY A 101 3.97 -5.31 -16.75
CA GLY A 101 4.22 -5.96 -15.46
C GLY A 101 3.98 -5.04 -14.26
N PHE A 102 4.41 -5.51 -13.09
CA PHE A 102 4.28 -4.74 -11.85
C PHE A 102 5.20 -3.51 -11.82
N ASP A 103 4.63 -2.38 -11.41
CA ASP A 103 5.40 -1.21 -11.04
C ASP A 103 5.84 -1.32 -9.57
N MET A 104 7.16 -1.39 -9.36
CA MET A 104 7.79 -1.51 -8.05
C MET A 104 7.93 -0.17 -7.32
N GLY A 105 7.70 0.96 -7.99
CA GLY A 105 7.59 2.28 -7.37
C GLY A 105 6.23 2.52 -6.69
N GLU A 106 5.21 1.74 -7.06
CA GLU A 106 3.88 1.83 -6.49
C GLU A 106 3.58 0.76 -5.43
N SER A 107 2.51 0.97 -4.65
CA SER A 107 1.98 -0.03 -3.73
C SER A 107 1.35 -1.21 -4.50
N ILE A 108 1.37 -2.41 -3.91
CA ILE A 108 0.66 -3.59 -4.45
C ILE A 108 -0.84 -3.35 -4.63
N ASN A 109 -1.41 -2.38 -3.90
CA ASN A 109 -2.83 -2.04 -3.97
C ASN A 109 -3.13 -0.88 -4.93
N SER A 110 -2.14 -0.38 -5.68
CA SER A 110 -2.35 0.65 -6.70
C SER A 110 -3.24 0.13 -7.83
N ILE A 111 -3.83 1.06 -8.58
CA ILE A 111 -4.73 0.72 -9.69
C ILE A 111 -3.98 -0.10 -10.74
N HIS A 112 -2.79 0.35 -11.14
CA HIS A 112 -1.93 -0.34 -12.10
C HIS A 112 -1.61 -1.77 -11.65
N ASN A 113 -1.06 -1.93 -10.44
CA ASN A 113 -0.66 -3.25 -9.95
C ASN A 113 -1.86 -4.19 -9.74
N LYS A 114 -3.05 -3.65 -9.40
CA LYS A 114 -4.28 -4.44 -9.39
C LYS A 114 -4.68 -4.93 -10.78
N MET A 115 -4.63 -4.07 -11.80
CA MET A 115 -4.91 -4.48 -13.18
C MET A 115 -3.96 -5.59 -13.67
N ILE A 116 -2.68 -5.50 -13.31
CA ILE A 116 -1.70 -6.56 -13.60
C ILE A 116 -2.06 -7.85 -12.87
N MET A 117 -2.44 -7.79 -11.58
CA MET A 117 -2.89 -8.96 -10.85
C MET A 117 -4.11 -9.61 -11.51
N ASP A 118 -5.13 -8.82 -11.85
CA ASP A 118 -6.36 -9.31 -12.47
C ASP A 118 -6.09 -9.96 -13.83
N THR A 119 -5.19 -9.37 -14.63
CA THR A 119 -4.78 -9.92 -15.92
C THR A 119 -4.13 -11.29 -15.75
N VAL A 120 -3.21 -11.42 -14.80
CA VAL A 120 -2.52 -12.68 -14.54
C VAL A 120 -3.47 -13.72 -13.96
N VAL A 121 -4.40 -13.33 -13.07
CA VAL A 121 -5.43 -14.22 -12.53
C VAL A 121 -6.32 -14.76 -13.65
N LYS A 122 -6.79 -13.87 -14.55
CA LYS A 122 -7.59 -14.27 -15.72
C LYS A 122 -6.85 -15.28 -16.59
N GLU A 123 -5.57 -15.02 -16.88
CA GLU A 123 -4.78 -15.90 -17.74
C GLU A 123 -4.46 -17.25 -17.07
N VAL A 124 -4.19 -17.26 -15.76
CA VAL A 124 -4.02 -18.50 -14.99
C VAL A 124 -5.30 -19.34 -15.04
N ASN A 125 -6.46 -18.72 -14.80
CA ASN A 125 -7.75 -19.42 -14.82
C ASN A 125 -8.10 -19.93 -16.23
N LYS A 126 -7.73 -19.18 -17.27
CA LYS A 126 -7.92 -19.58 -18.67
C LYS A 126 -7.07 -20.81 -19.05
N GLN A 127 -5.79 -20.81 -18.68
CA GLN A 127 -4.86 -21.89 -19.05
C GLN A 127 -4.97 -23.13 -18.15
N TYR A 128 -5.47 -22.97 -16.92
CA TYR A 128 -5.51 -24.00 -15.90
C TYR A 128 -6.90 -24.21 -15.30
N SER A 129 -7.95 -24.05 -16.11
CA SER A 129 -9.36 -24.19 -15.71
C SER A 129 -9.73 -25.55 -15.09
N GLY A 130 -8.88 -26.57 -15.22
CA GLY A 130 -9.04 -27.87 -14.55
C GLY A 130 -8.41 -27.97 -13.15
N GLN A 131 -7.80 -26.90 -12.62
CA GLN A 131 -7.28 -26.83 -11.26
C GLN A 131 -8.17 -25.92 -10.41
N ASP A 132 -8.76 -26.45 -9.33
CA ASP A 132 -9.62 -25.70 -8.38
C ASP A 132 -8.80 -24.75 -7.48
N TRP A 133 -8.06 -23.82 -8.07
CA TRP A 133 -7.40 -22.75 -7.33
C TRP A 133 -8.33 -21.55 -7.26
N CYS A 134 -8.83 -21.24 -6.06
CA CYS A 134 -9.62 -20.03 -5.89
C CYS A 134 -8.79 -18.77 -6.20
N GLN A 135 -9.45 -17.73 -6.70
CA GLN A 135 -8.83 -16.45 -7.05
C GLN A 135 -7.95 -15.89 -5.92
N LEU A 136 -8.43 -15.93 -4.68
CA LEU A 136 -7.70 -15.47 -3.50
C LEU A 136 -6.34 -16.19 -3.33
N THR A 137 -6.27 -17.47 -3.70
CA THR A 137 -5.03 -18.26 -3.64
C THR A 137 -4.01 -17.73 -4.64
N ILE A 138 -4.44 -17.46 -5.88
CA ILE A 138 -3.59 -16.92 -6.95
C ILE A 138 -3.12 -15.51 -6.60
N GLU A 139 -4.02 -14.64 -6.15
CA GLU A 139 -3.67 -13.29 -5.67
C GLU A 139 -2.66 -13.34 -4.52
N THR A 140 -2.80 -14.28 -3.59
CA THR A 140 -1.83 -14.47 -2.50
C THR A 140 -0.44 -14.82 -3.04
N VAL A 141 -0.36 -15.61 -4.13
CA VAL A 141 0.91 -15.88 -4.81
C VAL A 141 1.47 -14.60 -5.43
N LEU A 142 0.64 -13.85 -6.14
CA LEU A 142 1.06 -12.63 -6.85
C LEU A 142 1.56 -11.56 -5.88
N LYS A 143 0.85 -11.33 -4.77
CA LYS A 143 1.29 -10.41 -3.70
C LYS A 143 2.65 -10.80 -3.14
N ARG A 144 2.87 -12.09 -2.87
CA ARG A 144 4.19 -12.59 -2.42
C ARG A 144 5.26 -12.46 -3.49
N TYR A 145 4.88 -12.62 -4.76
CA TYR A 145 5.80 -12.50 -5.87
C TYR A 145 6.23 -11.06 -6.09
N PHE A 146 5.29 -10.10 -6.04
CA PHE A 146 5.56 -8.67 -6.04
C PHE A 146 6.58 -8.27 -4.97
N LEU A 147 6.34 -8.67 -3.70
CA LEU A 147 7.30 -8.38 -2.62
C LEU A 147 8.69 -8.96 -2.89
N SER A 148 8.76 -10.15 -3.50
CA SER A 148 10.03 -10.75 -3.92
C SER A 148 10.72 -9.98 -5.04
N LEU A 149 9.96 -9.35 -5.94
CA LEU A 149 10.49 -8.49 -7.00
C LEU A 149 10.99 -7.17 -6.42
N CYS A 150 10.24 -6.54 -5.51
CA CYS A 150 10.68 -5.33 -4.81
C CYS A 150 11.99 -5.55 -4.05
N GLU A 151 12.10 -6.65 -3.30
CA GLU A 151 13.32 -7.00 -2.57
C GLU A 151 14.50 -7.22 -3.54
N LYS A 152 14.27 -7.94 -4.65
CA LYS A 152 15.29 -8.12 -5.69
C LYS A 152 15.71 -6.77 -6.29
N ASN A 153 14.77 -5.89 -6.60
CA ASN A 153 15.04 -4.57 -7.14
C ASN A 153 15.86 -3.72 -6.17
N LYS A 154 15.48 -3.72 -4.90
CA LYS A 154 16.25 -3.06 -3.82
C LYS A 154 17.69 -3.58 -3.76
N GLN A 155 17.89 -4.90 -3.80
CA GLN A 155 19.23 -5.49 -3.81
C GLN A 155 20.05 -5.11 -5.04
N ILE A 156 19.40 -4.95 -6.19
CA ILE A 156 20.07 -4.50 -7.43
C ILE A 156 20.49 -3.04 -7.29
N VAL A 157 19.57 -2.16 -6.88
CA VAL A 157 19.84 -0.72 -6.68
C VAL A 157 20.94 -0.50 -5.64
N GLU A 158 20.98 -1.30 -4.57
CA GLU A 158 22.03 -1.22 -3.54
C GLU A 158 23.34 -1.93 -3.94
N ASN A 159 23.47 -2.46 -5.16
CA ASN A 159 24.62 -3.26 -5.62
C ASN A 159 24.95 -4.51 -4.76
N LYS A 160 23.99 -4.99 -3.98
CA LYS A 160 24.14 -6.17 -3.09
C LYS A 160 23.63 -7.47 -3.71
N TYR A 161 23.07 -7.41 -4.91
CA TYR A 161 22.43 -8.56 -5.55
C TYR A 161 23.37 -9.74 -5.79
N GLU A 162 24.59 -9.49 -6.29
CA GLU A 162 25.56 -10.56 -6.56
C GLU A 162 26.09 -11.20 -5.27
N ASP A 163 26.26 -10.43 -4.19
CA ASP A 163 26.64 -10.96 -2.88
C ASP A 163 25.52 -11.79 -2.26
N HIS A 164 24.27 -11.33 -2.38
CA HIS A 164 23.10 -12.11 -1.96
C HIS A 164 23.01 -13.44 -2.73
N LYS A 165 23.22 -13.42 -4.05
CA LYS A 165 23.23 -14.62 -4.90
C LYS A 165 24.34 -15.60 -4.52
N LYS A 166 25.56 -15.11 -4.26
CA LYS A 166 26.68 -15.93 -3.75
C LYS A 166 26.32 -16.56 -2.40
N LYS A 167 25.77 -15.78 -1.47
CA LYS A 167 25.35 -16.24 -0.15
C LYS A 167 24.26 -17.32 -0.22
N CYS A 168 23.23 -17.12 -1.05
CA CYS A 168 22.17 -18.11 -1.27
C CYS A 168 22.69 -19.43 -1.87
N ARG A 169 23.66 -19.37 -2.80
CA ARG A 169 24.30 -20.58 -3.34
C ARG A 169 25.06 -21.34 -2.26
N MET A 170 25.78 -20.64 -1.38
CA MET A 170 26.53 -21.27 -0.30
C MET A 170 25.64 -21.89 0.79
N THR A 171 24.53 -21.24 1.16
CA THR A 171 23.56 -21.82 2.11
C THR A 171 22.71 -22.93 1.51
N GLY A 172 22.43 -22.89 0.20
CA GLY A 172 21.74 -23.98 -0.51
C GLY A 172 22.53 -25.28 -0.55
N ARG A 173 23.87 -25.21 -0.64
CA ARG A 173 24.78 -26.37 -0.61
C ARG A 173 24.97 -26.99 0.78
N LYS A 174 24.55 -26.33 1.86
CA LYS A 174 24.66 -26.83 3.24
C LYS A 174 23.42 -27.58 3.74
N ARG A 175 22.45 -27.83 2.86
CA ARG A 175 21.30 -28.70 3.15
C ARG A 175 21.57 -30.07 2.51
N ASP A 176 22.46 -30.82 3.15
CA ASP A 176 22.51 -32.27 3.11
C ASP A 176 22.59 -32.75 4.57
#